data_AF-A0AAD5UA49-F1
#
_entry.id   AF-A0AAD5UA49-F1
#
_cell.length_a   1.000
_cell.length_b   1.000
_cell.length_c   1.000
_cell.angle_alpha   90.00
_cell.angle_beta   90.00
_cell.angle_gamma   90.00
#
_symmetry.space_group_name_H-M   'P 1'
#
loop_
_entity.id
_entity.type
_entity.pdbx_description
1 polymer ?
#
loop_
_entity_poly.entity_id
_entity_poly.type
_entity_poly.pdbx_seq_one_letter_code
_entity_poly.pdbx_strand_id
1 'polypeptide(L)'
;MSSHFTVESFPPSSTDLLTLPSSFGNIYLGETFSCYLCVNNDSAIPVSDVAFKAELQTTSQRFTLADTIGTPTNSTSDLQVSLLPRQSQEFILHHDIKEMGIHILVCSVHYTPTQGDRTRKFFRKFFKFQVLNPLSVKTRVNTLDDQIVLENQIQNLGSVSLFIDSLRFVENDLFIKQSFNTEIKILQPQDILQQMYILKPRLEGDISSIVSPNLGRLDIHWKSTLCEPGHLQTSQLVRKVPIINPFTISVLEIPTVKIQEPFKLPIRLRNNLSGERLRLSVHGTTKMQNILLRGSNDLQVGTVDAGGYIDFELQLIALQTGLQTLSGLTVNEKISGVKLELDNLATINVLSF
;
A
#
# COMPACT_ATOMS: atom_id res chain seq x y z
N MET A 1 49.94 -52.45 -5.68
CA MET A 1 49.91 -52.91 -4.27
C MET A 1 50.42 -51.74 -3.45
N SER A 2 49.75 -51.15 -2.47
CA SER A 2 48.49 -51.40 -1.75
C SER A 2 48.62 -50.43 -0.55
N SER A 3 47.75 -49.43 -0.40
CA SER A 3 46.71 -49.37 0.65
C SER A 3 47.29 -49.28 2.08
N HIS A 4 46.90 -48.40 3.01
CA HIS A 4 45.55 -48.04 3.45
C HIS A 4 45.62 -46.85 4.44
N PHE A 5 44.48 -46.19 4.61
CA PHE A 5 44.08 -45.18 5.60
C PHE A 5 44.42 -45.47 7.08
N THR A 6 44.58 -44.39 7.85
CA THR A 6 43.76 -44.15 9.07
C THR A 6 43.64 -42.65 9.38
N VAL A 7 42.41 -42.19 9.50
CA VAL A 7 42.00 -40.90 10.07
C VAL A 7 41.69 -41.17 11.54
N GLU A 8 42.36 -40.47 12.46
CA GLU A 8 41.88 -40.36 13.84
C GLU A 8 41.74 -38.90 14.24
N SER A 9 40.52 -38.61 14.67
CA SER A 9 39.92 -37.34 15.04
C SER A 9 40.44 -36.82 16.37
N PHE A 10 40.88 -35.56 16.37
CA PHE A 10 40.82 -34.68 17.55
C PHE A 10 40.02 -33.43 17.16
N PRO A 11 39.21 -32.88 18.09
CA PRO A 11 38.13 -31.96 17.77
C PRO A 11 38.69 -30.64 17.23
N PRO A 12 38.03 -29.99 16.26
CA PRO A 12 38.43 -28.64 15.88
C PRO A 12 38.16 -27.74 17.08
N SER A 13 39.25 -27.23 17.67
CA SER A 13 39.22 -26.09 18.56
C SER A 13 38.40 -24.98 17.90
N SER A 14 37.42 -24.49 18.64
CA SER A 14 36.47 -23.43 18.30
C SER A 14 37.16 -22.11 17.95
N THR A 15 37.68 -22.01 16.74
CA THR A 15 38.28 -20.78 16.16
C THR A 15 37.78 -20.50 14.73
N ASP A 16 36.72 -21.18 14.29
CA ASP A 16 35.96 -20.78 13.08
C ASP A 16 34.90 -19.69 13.38
N LEU A 17 34.79 -19.28 14.65
CA LEU A 17 33.87 -18.24 15.09
C LEU A 17 34.57 -16.87 14.98
N LEU A 18 34.66 -16.32 13.76
CA LEU A 18 34.85 -14.89 13.39
C LEU A 18 35.44 -14.77 11.97
N THR A 19 34.98 -15.59 11.02
CA THR A 19 35.18 -15.29 9.60
C THR A 19 34.02 -14.43 9.12
N LEU A 20 34.31 -13.20 8.67
CA LEU A 20 33.34 -12.39 7.95
C LEU A 20 32.95 -13.13 6.66
N PRO A 21 31.65 -13.24 6.31
CA PRO A 21 31.25 -13.85 5.05
C PRO A 21 31.97 -13.17 3.88
N SER A 22 32.55 -13.96 2.98
CA SER A 22 33.31 -13.49 1.82
C SER A 22 32.44 -12.85 0.72
N SER A 23 31.12 -12.84 0.92
CA SER A 23 30.14 -12.24 0.03
C SER A 23 29.29 -11.23 0.79
N PHE A 24 28.96 -10.11 0.15
CA PHE A 24 27.76 -9.34 0.51
C PHE A 24 26.63 -10.37 0.63
N GLY A 25 26.00 -10.46 1.80
CA GLY A 25 24.77 -11.23 1.92
C GLY A 25 23.73 -10.71 0.92
N ASN A 26 22.55 -11.31 0.91
CA ASN A 26 21.45 -10.74 0.15
C ASN A 26 21.14 -9.33 0.69
N ILE A 27 21.21 -8.32 -0.18
CA ILE A 27 20.84 -6.94 0.15
C ILE A 27 19.42 -6.73 -0.37
N TYR A 28 18.54 -6.19 0.46
CA TYR A 28 17.15 -6.00 0.09
C TYR A 28 16.77 -4.54 -0.10
N LEU A 29 15.77 -4.33 -0.96
CA LEU A 29 15.14 -3.03 -1.15
C LEU A 29 14.56 -2.50 0.17
N GLY A 30 14.81 -1.23 0.46
CA GLY A 30 14.31 -0.57 1.66
C GLY A 30 15.25 -0.67 2.87
N GLU A 31 16.28 -1.51 2.83
CA GLU A 31 17.28 -1.61 3.89
C GLU A 31 18.36 -0.53 3.79
N THR A 32 18.96 -0.18 4.93
CA THR A 32 20.18 0.63 4.98
C THR A 32 21.41 -0.25 4.76
N PHE A 33 21.99 -0.18 3.56
CA PHE A 33 23.27 -0.80 3.27
C PHE A 33 24.37 -0.14 4.10
N SER A 34 25.03 -0.94 4.94
CA SER A 34 26.14 -0.52 5.79
C SER A 34 27.39 -1.27 5.39
N CYS A 35 28.48 -0.55 5.10
CA CYS A 35 29.75 -1.19 4.79
C CYS A 35 30.93 -0.53 5.49
N TYR A 36 31.84 -1.37 5.98
CA TYR A 36 33.13 -0.96 6.51
C TYR A 36 34.21 -1.18 5.44
N LEU A 37 34.97 -0.12 5.15
CA LEU A 37 36.04 -0.10 4.17
C LEU A 37 37.34 0.28 4.86
N CYS A 38 38.41 -0.45 4.55
CA CYS A 38 39.71 -0.24 5.15
C CYS A 38 40.76 -0.10 4.05
N VAL A 39 41.47 1.02 4.04
CA VAL A 39 42.55 1.32 3.11
C VAL A 39 43.87 1.12 3.83
N ASN A 40 44.59 0.06 3.47
CA ASN A 40 45.84 -0.34 4.12
C ASN A 40 47.05 0.10 3.30
N ASN A 41 48.08 0.62 3.97
CA ASN A 41 49.41 0.73 3.39
C ASN A 41 50.21 -0.55 3.69
N ASP A 42 50.10 -1.55 2.83
CA ASP A 42 50.88 -2.80 2.95
C ASP A 42 52.32 -2.66 2.40
N SER A 43 52.71 -1.47 1.94
CA SER A 43 54.07 -1.23 1.46
C SER A 43 55.05 -0.96 2.59
N ALA A 44 56.35 -1.08 2.29
CA ALA A 44 57.42 -0.75 3.24
C ALA A 44 57.71 0.76 3.33
N ILE A 45 57.02 1.59 2.54
CA ILE A 45 57.31 3.02 2.38
C ILE A 45 56.08 3.85 2.82
N PRO A 46 56.26 4.98 3.52
CA PRO A 46 55.15 5.89 3.79
C PRO A 46 54.53 6.45 2.50
N VAL A 47 53.21 6.67 2.51
CA VAL A 47 52.50 7.34 1.41
C VAL A 47 51.88 8.63 1.91
N SER A 48 51.91 9.70 1.11
CA SER A 48 51.30 11.01 1.38
C SER A 48 50.11 11.26 0.45
N ASP A 49 49.36 12.33 0.75
CA ASP A 49 48.23 12.80 -0.07
C ASP A 49 47.19 11.70 -0.32
N VAL A 50 46.95 10.86 0.69
CA VAL A 50 45.98 9.77 0.61
C VAL A 50 44.59 10.37 0.52
N ALA A 51 43.93 10.14 -0.61
CA ALA A 51 42.58 10.59 -0.86
C ALA A 51 41.71 9.42 -1.31
N PHE A 52 40.50 9.36 -0.78
CA PHE A 52 39.57 8.26 -0.92
C PHE A 52 38.24 8.79 -1.45
N LYS A 53 37.66 8.07 -2.40
CA LYS A 53 36.32 8.33 -2.91
C LYS A 53 35.54 7.04 -3.03
N ALA A 54 34.35 6.99 -2.43
CA ALA A 54 33.41 5.90 -2.56
C ALA A 54 32.15 6.39 -3.27
N GLU A 55 31.76 5.68 -4.32
CA GLU A 55 30.56 5.99 -5.10
C GLU A 55 29.72 4.72 -5.26
N LEU A 56 28.42 4.83 -5.01
CA LEU A 56 27.46 3.77 -5.30
C LEU A 56 26.78 4.05 -6.63
N GLN A 57 26.95 3.14 -7.58
CA GLN A 57 26.33 3.20 -8.89
C GLN A 57 25.15 2.22 -8.94
N THR A 58 23.96 2.74 -9.23
CA THR A 58 22.76 1.95 -9.55
C THR A 58 22.55 1.91 -11.05
N THR A 59 21.44 1.31 -11.52
CA THR A 59 21.11 1.30 -12.95
C THR A 59 20.77 2.71 -13.43
N SER A 60 20.11 3.50 -12.57
CA SER A 60 19.62 4.83 -12.92
C SER A 60 20.50 5.99 -12.45
N GLN A 61 21.27 5.83 -11.36
CA GLN A 61 21.91 6.93 -10.64
C GLN A 61 23.32 6.58 -10.14
N ARG A 62 24.07 7.61 -9.75
CA ARG A 62 25.38 7.49 -9.10
C ARG A 62 25.42 8.41 -7.89
N PHE A 63 25.69 7.85 -6.72
CA PHE A 63 25.74 8.54 -5.45
C PHE A 63 27.16 8.57 -4.93
N THR A 64 27.67 9.75 -4.55
CA THR A 64 28.95 9.86 -3.83
C THR A 64 28.68 9.64 -2.34
N LEU A 65 29.21 8.56 -1.77
CA LEU A 65 29.02 8.20 -0.37
C LEU A 65 30.12 8.77 0.54
N ALA A 66 31.34 8.87 0.01
CA ALA A 66 32.46 9.53 0.67
C ALA A 66 33.39 10.13 -0.38
N ASP A 67 33.94 11.31 -0.10
CA ASP A 67 34.93 11.97 -0.95
C ASP A 67 35.88 12.80 -0.09
N THR A 68 37.12 12.35 0.03
CA THR A 68 38.21 13.09 0.69
C THR A 68 39.18 13.69 -0.33
N ILE A 69 38.89 13.60 -1.64
CA ILE A 69 39.69 14.18 -2.73
C ILE A 69 39.52 15.70 -2.77
N GLY A 70 38.38 16.22 -2.32
CA GLY A 70 37.98 17.63 -2.46
C GLY A 70 37.97 18.49 -1.20
N THR A 71 38.30 17.97 -0.01
CA THR A 71 38.30 18.77 1.22
C THR A 71 39.64 19.50 1.42
N PRO A 72 39.71 20.84 1.27
CA PRO A 72 40.84 21.58 1.78
C PRO A 72 40.76 21.56 3.31
N THR A 73 41.75 20.97 3.96
CA THR A 73 41.90 21.04 5.42
C THR A 73 42.19 22.49 5.83
N ASN A 74 41.14 23.30 6.03
CA ASN A 74 41.21 24.67 6.52
C ASN A 74 41.45 24.72 8.04
N SER A 75 42.50 24.06 8.51
CA SER A 75 43.05 24.26 9.84
C SER A 75 44.55 24.07 9.77
N THR A 76 45.25 25.20 9.67
CA THR A 76 46.59 25.49 10.21
C THR A 76 47.51 24.28 10.46
N SER A 77 48.56 24.18 9.63
CA SER A 77 49.86 23.51 9.85
C SER A 77 49.84 22.03 10.29
N ASP A 78 50.39 21.17 9.41
CA ASP A 78 51.09 19.90 9.71
C ASP A 78 50.50 18.52 9.35
N LEU A 79 49.42 18.33 8.59
CA LEU A 79 49.06 16.95 8.17
C LEU A 79 48.54 16.86 6.74
N GLN A 80 49.46 16.74 5.77
CA GLN A 80 49.21 15.82 4.65
C GLN A 80 48.94 14.46 5.30
N VAL A 81 47.74 13.89 5.14
CA VAL A 81 47.41 12.57 5.70
C VAL A 81 48.39 11.57 5.11
N SER A 82 49.40 11.22 5.91
CA SER A 82 50.44 10.28 5.54
C SER A 82 50.14 8.96 6.22
N LEU A 83 50.03 7.91 5.42
CA LEU A 83 49.77 6.57 5.91
C LEU A 83 51.13 5.86 6.00
N LEU A 84 51.62 5.62 7.21
CA LEU A 84 52.89 4.91 7.42
C LEU A 84 52.76 3.44 7.00
N PRO A 85 53.88 2.73 6.81
CA PRO A 85 53.85 1.29 6.57
C PRO A 85 53.02 0.57 7.62
N ARG A 86 52.13 -0.33 7.17
CA ARG A 86 51.19 -1.12 7.98
C ARG A 86 50.11 -0.32 8.70
N GLN A 87 49.95 0.97 8.42
CA GLN A 87 48.80 1.73 8.89
C GLN A 87 47.61 1.60 7.94
N SER A 88 46.43 1.79 8.51
CA SER A 88 45.15 1.73 7.82
C SER A 88 44.33 2.98 8.06
N GLN A 89 43.52 3.33 7.06
CA GLN A 89 42.49 4.36 7.15
C GLN A 89 41.13 3.71 6.94
N GLU A 90 40.22 3.93 7.87
CA GLU A 90 38.91 3.28 7.90
C GLU A 90 37.80 4.24 7.48
N PHE A 91 36.78 3.70 6.82
CA PHE A 91 35.59 4.42 6.39
C PHE A 91 34.36 3.54 6.64
N ILE A 92 33.33 4.10 7.28
CA ILE A 92 32.04 3.45 7.46
C ILE A 92 31.03 4.21 6.60
N LEU A 93 30.39 3.52 5.67
CA LEU A 93 29.39 4.09 4.77
C LEU A 93 28.02 3.52 5.08
N HIS A 94 27.00 4.37 4.98
CA HIS A 94 25.60 4.00 5.10
C HIS A 94 24.84 4.54 3.89
N HIS A 95 23.96 3.74 3.31
CA HIS A 95 23.14 4.16 2.19
C HIS A 95 21.79 3.41 2.16
N ASP A 96 20.69 4.15 2.11
CA ASP A 96 19.36 3.54 1.99
C ASP A 96 19.11 3.04 0.58
N ILE A 97 18.84 1.74 0.44
CA ILE A 97 18.62 1.08 -0.84
C ILE A 97 17.22 1.37 -1.35
N LYS A 98 17.11 2.18 -2.41
CA LYS A 98 15.84 2.64 -2.99
C LYS A 98 15.55 2.09 -4.38
N GLU A 99 16.48 1.35 -4.96
CA GLU A 99 16.38 0.81 -6.31
C GLU A 99 16.70 -0.69 -6.29
N MET A 100 15.91 -1.49 -7.03
CA MET A 100 16.19 -2.92 -7.23
C MET A 100 17.14 -3.10 -8.41
N GLY A 101 17.91 -4.18 -8.41
CA GLY A 101 18.81 -4.50 -9.51
C GLY A 101 20.27 -4.62 -9.07
N ILE A 102 21.18 -4.52 -10.04
CA ILE A 102 22.61 -4.65 -9.79
C ILE A 102 23.16 -3.29 -9.39
N HIS A 103 23.75 -3.22 -8.20
CA HIS A 103 24.47 -2.05 -7.71
C HIS A 103 25.98 -2.34 -7.69
N ILE A 104 26.78 -1.30 -7.90
CA ILE A 104 28.23 -1.38 -7.91
C ILE A 104 28.79 -0.29 -7.00
N LEU A 105 29.42 -0.68 -5.88
CA LEU A 105 30.20 0.22 -5.04
C LEU A 105 31.61 0.35 -5.64
N VAL A 106 31.95 1.58 -6.06
CA VAL A 106 33.22 1.95 -6.67
C VAL A 106 34.06 2.69 -5.64
N CYS A 107 35.15 2.07 -5.20
CA CYS A 107 36.10 2.65 -4.26
C CYS A 107 37.37 3.06 -5.00
N SER A 108 37.67 4.36 -5.01
CA SER A 108 38.87 4.93 -5.63
C SER A 108 39.81 5.45 -4.56
N VAL A 109 41.08 5.05 -4.62
CA VAL A 109 42.13 5.53 -3.72
C VAL A 109 43.19 6.21 -4.56
N HIS A 110 43.58 7.41 -4.17
CA HIS A 110 44.68 8.18 -4.72
C HIS A 110 45.74 8.35 -3.62
N TYR A 111 47.01 8.23 -3.97
CA TYR A 111 48.11 8.37 -3.02
C TYR A 111 49.40 8.74 -3.75
N THR A 112 50.36 9.29 -3.03
CA THR A 112 51.68 9.64 -3.54
C THR A 112 52.76 8.94 -2.69
N PRO A 113 53.62 8.08 -3.26
CA PRO A 113 54.73 7.50 -2.51
C PRO A 113 55.70 8.59 -2.01
N THR A 114 56.17 8.48 -0.76
CA THR A 114 57.12 9.48 -0.20
C THR A 114 58.56 9.26 -0.66
N GLN A 115 58.91 8.03 -1.07
CA GLN A 115 60.23 7.67 -1.60
C GLN A 115 60.12 7.05 -2.99
N GLY A 116 61.14 7.25 -3.82
CA GLY A 116 61.19 6.78 -5.20
C GLY A 116 60.44 7.71 -6.16
N ASP A 117 59.62 7.13 -7.05
CA ASP A 117 58.81 7.89 -8.00
C ASP A 117 57.62 8.55 -7.27
N ARG A 118 57.74 9.86 -7.04
CA ARG A 118 56.78 10.71 -6.32
C ARG A 118 55.59 11.14 -7.18
N THR A 119 55.27 10.37 -8.23
CA THR A 119 54.07 10.59 -9.03
C THR A 119 52.82 10.16 -8.26
N ARG A 120 51.73 10.92 -8.42
CA ARG A 120 50.44 10.57 -7.83
C ARG A 120 49.88 9.32 -8.50
N LYS A 121 49.69 8.27 -7.73
CA LYS A 121 49.12 6.98 -8.17
C LYS A 121 47.68 6.87 -7.72
N PHE A 122 46.93 6.01 -8.40
CA PHE A 122 45.57 5.68 -8.00
C PHE A 122 45.20 4.26 -8.41
N PHE A 123 44.25 3.68 -7.67
CA PHE A 123 43.60 2.44 -8.05
C PHE A 123 42.11 2.50 -7.72
N ARG A 124 41.34 1.61 -8.34
CA ARG A 124 39.91 1.45 -8.10
C ARG A 124 39.55 0.00 -7.85
N LYS A 125 38.64 -0.24 -6.92
CA LYS A 125 37.99 -1.54 -6.70
C LYS A 125 36.49 -1.40 -6.91
N PHE A 126 35.91 -2.43 -7.51
CA PHE A 126 34.48 -2.50 -7.82
C PHE A 126 33.87 -3.66 -7.04
N PHE A 127 32.83 -3.36 -6.26
CA PHE A 127 32.08 -4.34 -5.49
C PHE A 127 30.67 -4.40 -6.02
N LYS A 128 30.36 -5.45 -6.78
CA LYS A 128 29.05 -5.65 -7.41
C LYS A 128 28.16 -6.51 -6.51
N PHE A 129 26.94 -6.07 -6.28
CA PHE A 129 25.93 -6.82 -5.53
C PHE A 129 24.54 -6.67 -6.15
N GLN A 130 23.69 -7.65 -5.90
CA GLN A 130 22.30 -7.67 -6.37
C GLN A 130 21.38 -7.24 -5.24
N VAL A 131 20.51 -6.26 -5.51
CA VAL A 131 19.40 -5.89 -4.64
C VAL A 131 18.17 -6.71 -4.98
N LEU A 132 17.59 -7.35 -3.98
CA LEU A 132 16.41 -8.22 -4.09
C LEU A 132 15.19 -7.54 -3.44
N ASN A 133 13.99 -8.04 -3.76
CA ASN A 133 12.77 -7.61 -3.10
C ASN A 133 12.55 -8.42 -1.81
N PRO A 134 12.51 -7.80 -0.60
CA PRO A 134 12.33 -8.55 0.65
C PRO A 134 10.87 -8.93 0.89
N LEU A 135 9.93 -8.12 0.43
CA LEU A 135 8.51 -8.22 0.79
C LEU A 135 7.63 -8.16 -0.46
N SER A 136 6.67 -9.06 -0.55
CA SER A 136 5.54 -8.91 -1.47
C SER A 136 4.34 -8.39 -0.68
N VAL A 137 3.83 -7.22 -1.08
CA VAL A 137 2.62 -6.63 -0.51
C VAL A 137 1.47 -6.79 -1.50
N LYS A 138 0.38 -7.43 -1.06
CA LYS A 138 -0.88 -7.54 -1.81
C LYS A 138 -2.01 -6.96 -0.98
N THR A 139 -2.82 -6.10 -1.58
CA THR A 139 -3.97 -5.49 -0.91
C THR A 139 -5.25 -5.84 -1.66
N ARG A 140 -6.28 -6.22 -0.91
CA ARG A 140 -7.64 -6.40 -1.42
C ARG A 140 -8.56 -5.39 -0.77
N VAL A 141 -9.36 -4.72 -1.59
CA VAL A 141 -10.31 -3.70 -1.15
C VAL A 141 -11.72 -4.21 -1.45
N ASN A 142 -12.53 -4.33 -0.40
CA ASN A 142 -13.93 -4.72 -0.51
C ASN A 142 -14.82 -3.63 0.11
N THR A 143 -16.09 -3.59 -0.28
CA THR A 143 -17.10 -2.71 0.31
C THR A 143 -18.25 -3.56 0.83
N LEU A 144 -18.60 -3.39 2.11
CA LEU A 144 -19.67 -4.10 2.79
C LEU A 144 -20.48 -3.07 3.58
N ASP A 145 -21.77 -2.91 3.27
CA ASP A 145 -22.70 -2.03 3.97
C ASP A 145 -22.13 -0.63 4.27
N ASP A 146 -21.66 0.05 3.21
CA ASP A 146 -20.99 1.37 3.24
C ASP A 146 -19.65 1.46 4.01
N GLN A 147 -19.13 0.33 4.49
CA GLN A 147 -17.80 0.24 5.09
C GLN A 147 -16.79 -0.33 4.10
N ILE A 148 -15.58 0.22 4.12
CA ILE A 148 -14.49 -0.25 3.26
C ILE A 148 -13.63 -1.20 4.07
N VAL A 149 -13.53 -2.45 3.62
CA VAL A 149 -12.69 -3.46 4.24
C VAL A 149 -11.41 -3.61 3.42
N LEU A 150 -10.27 -3.38 4.07
CA LEU A 150 -8.94 -3.52 3.51
C LEU A 150 -8.24 -4.74 4.10
N GLU A 151 -7.93 -5.72 3.25
CA GLU A 151 -7.09 -6.85 3.61
C GLU A 151 -5.70 -6.63 3.02
N ASN A 152 -4.68 -6.55 3.86
CA ASN A 152 -3.28 -6.49 3.47
C ASN A 152 -2.60 -7.82 3.75
N GLN A 153 -1.92 -8.34 2.75
CA GLN A 153 -1.15 -9.58 2.78
C GLN A 153 0.31 -9.25 2.50
N ILE A 154 1.18 -9.49 3.48
CA ILE A 154 2.62 -9.23 3.39
C ILE A 154 3.32 -10.57 3.47
N GLN A 155 4.09 -10.89 2.45
CA GLN A 155 4.85 -12.13 2.36
C GLN A 155 6.34 -11.83 2.42
N ASN A 156 7.06 -12.53 3.29
CA ASN A 156 8.52 -12.50 3.30
C ASN A 156 9.07 -13.31 2.12
N LEU A 157 9.70 -12.64 1.16
CA LEU A 157 10.36 -13.25 0.01
C LEU A 157 11.88 -13.41 0.22
N GLY A 158 12.41 -12.82 1.29
CA GLY A 158 13.81 -12.94 1.65
C GLY A 158 14.20 -14.33 2.13
N SER A 159 15.51 -14.57 2.18
CA SER A 159 16.12 -15.78 2.72
C SER A 159 16.32 -15.73 4.23
N VAL A 160 15.98 -14.62 4.88
CA VAL A 160 16.18 -14.37 6.32
C VAL A 160 14.86 -13.98 6.97
N SER A 161 14.75 -14.21 8.28
CA SER A 161 13.59 -13.81 9.06
C SER A 161 13.54 -12.29 9.19
N LEU A 162 12.35 -11.70 9.09
CA LEU A 162 12.12 -10.27 9.24
C LEU A 162 11.32 -10.01 10.51
N PHE A 163 11.83 -9.14 11.37
CA PHE A 163 11.11 -8.65 12.54
C PHE A 163 10.31 -7.41 12.17
N ILE A 164 8.99 -7.51 12.14
CA ILE A 164 8.13 -6.37 11.80
C ILE A 164 7.99 -5.45 13.01
N ASP A 165 8.71 -4.33 12.99
CA ASP A 165 8.69 -3.29 14.02
C ASP A 165 7.38 -2.49 13.97
N SER A 166 6.93 -2.14 12.77
CA SER A 166 5.71 -1.36 12.57
C SER A 166 5.02 -1.76 11.27
N LEU A 167 3.72 -2.01 11.36
CA LEU A 167 2.85 -2.20 10.21
C LEU A 167 1.64 -1.27 10.36
N ARG A 168 1.68 -0.15 9.65
CA ARG A 168 0.70 0.92 9.79
C ARG A 168 0.08 1.26 8.45
N PHE A 169 -1.25 1.21 8.39
CA PHE A 169 -2.01 1.89 7.36
C PHE A 169 -2.14 3.38 7.71
N VAL A 170 -1.78 4.26 6.78
CA VAL A 170 -1.96 5.72 6.86
C VAL A 170 -3.14 6.09 5.97
N GLU A 171 -4.27 6.33 6.61
CA GLU A 171 -5.55 6.66 5.98
C GLU A 171 -5.54 8.07 5.35
N ASN A 172 -6.38 8.24 4.33
CA ASN A 172 -6.74 9.58 3.83
C ASN A 172 -7.62 10.31 4.86
N ASP A 173 -7.56 11.65 4.87
CA ASP A 173 -8.30 12.51 5.81
C ASP A 173 -9.82 12.34 5.78
N LEU A 174 -10.37 11.79 4.70
CA LEU A 174 -11.80 11.50 4.58
C LEU A 174 -12.24 10.28 5.40
N PHE A 175 -11.30 9.50 5.93
CA PHE A 175 -11.57 8.25 6.63
C PHE A 175 -11.04 8.24 8.07
N ILE A 176 -11.63 7.34 8.84
CA ILE A 176 -11.12 6.87 10.13
C ILE A 176 -10.90 5.37 9.98
N LYS A 177 -9.74 4.88 10.43
CA LYS A 177 -9.43 3.46 10.41
C LYS A 177 -9.75 2.78 11.74
N GLN A 178 -10.22 1.54 11.66
CA GLN A 178 -10.29 0.60 12.76
C GLN A 178 -9.39 -0.59 12.40
N SER A 179 -8.36 -0.83 13.22
CA SER A 179 -7.40 -1.93 13.00
C SER A 179 -7.77 -3.17 13.81
N PHE A 180 -7.57 -4.33 13.19
CA PHE A 180 -7.72 -5.63 13.84
C PHE A 180 -6.33 -6.30 13.83
N ASN A 181 -5.77 -6.54 15.02
CA ASN A 181 -4.44 -7.09 15.33
C ASN A 181 -3.35 -6.06 15.65
N THR A 182 -2.67 -6.29 16.78
CA THR A 182 -1.52 -5.51 17.30
C THR A 182 -0.60 -6.44 18.08
N GLU A 183 0.15 -7.29 17.36
CA GLU A 183 1.32 -7.95 17.94
C GLU A 183 2.49 -7.83 16.96
N ILE A 184 3.68 -7.61 17.51
CA ILE A 184 4.95 -7.65 16.78
C ILE A 184 5.13 -9.07 16.26
N LYS A 185 5.39 -9.22 14.96
CA LYS A 185 5.48 -10.53 14.32
C LYS A 185 6.82 -10.72 13.65
N ILE A 186 7.42 -11.87 13.92
CA ILE A 186 8.56 -12.40 13.19
C ILE A 186 8.00 -13.12 11.97
N LEU A 187 8.44 -12.74 10.77
CA LEU A 187 8.11 -13.43 9.53
C LEU A 187 9.29 -14.26 9.08
N GLN A 188 9.16 -15.58 9.13
CA GLN A 188 10.13 -16.49 8.52
C GLN A 188 10.10 -16.37 6.99
N PRO A 189 11.13 -16.83 6.28
CA PRO A 189 11.08 -16.93 4.83
C PRO A 189 9.80 -17.62 4.36
N GLN A 190 9.11 -17.03 3.39
CA GLN A 190 7.82 -17.45 2.85
C GLN A 190 6.59 -17.28 3.75
N ASP A 191 6.75 -16.84 5.02
CA ASP A 191 5.60 -16.55 5.87
C ASP A 191 4.76 -15.42 5.30
N ILE A 192 3.46 -15.52 5.59
CA ILE A 192 2.45 -14.58 5.14
C ILE A 192 1.77 -13.98 6.37
N LEU A 193 1.88 -12.66 6.51
CA LEU A 193 1.12 -11.87 7.45
C LEU A 193 -0.11 -11.29 6.77
N GLN A 194 -1.29 -11.60 7.31
CA GLN A 194 -2.53 -10.94 6.95
C GLN A 194 -2.96 -9.97 8.04
N GLN A 195 -3.34 -8.76 7.65
CA GLN A 195 -3.94 -7.77 8.53
C GLN A 195 -5.11 -7.08 7.85
N MET A 196 -6.17 -6.86 8.63
CA MET A 196 -7.39 -6.24 8.15
C MET A 196 -7.58 -4.87 8.80
N TYR A 197 -8.03 -3.91 7.99
CA TYR A 197 -8.48 -2.60 8.43
C TYR A 197 -9.89 -2.35 7.92
N ILE A 198 -10.73 -1.72 8.74
CA ILE A 198 -12.01 -1.19 8.31
C ILE A 198 -11.88 0.32 8.25
N LEU A 199 -12.18 0.92 7.09
CA LEU A 199 -12.29 2.37 6.94
C LEU A 199 -13.74 2.79 6.97
N LYS A 200 -14.02 3.78 7.80
CA LYS A 200 -15.32 4.45 7.91
C LYS A 200 -15.16 5.91 7.50
N PRO A 201 -16.19 6.51 6.87
CA PRO A 201 -16.21 7.95 6.66
C PRO A 201 -15.94 8.70 7.96
N ARG A 202 -15.11 9.75 7.91
CA ARG A 202 -14.85 10.61 9.08
C ARG A 202 -16.08 11.43 9.46
N LEU A 203 -16.87 11.84 8.47
CA LEU A 203 -18.12 12.56 8.62
C LEU A 203 -19.25 11.69 8.05
N GLU A 204 -20.28 11.41 8.85
CA GLU A 204 -21.44 10.66 8.39
C GLU A 204 -22.17 11.41 7.27
N GLY A 205 -22.50 10.71 6.17
CA GLY A 205 -23.19 11.30 5.02
C GLY A 205 -22.30 12.12 4.08
N ASP A 206 -20.99 12.16 4.29
CA ASP A 206 -20.07 12.88 3.41
C ASP A 206 -19.84 12.13 2.09
N ILE A 207 -20.42 12.67 1.02
CA ILE A 207 -20.29 12.14 -0.35
C ILE A 207 -18.83 12.11 -0.79
N SER A 208 -17.98 13.04 -0.32
CA SER A 208 -16.58 13.10 -0.71
C SER A 208 -15.83 11.82 -0.35
N SER A 209 -16.15 11.22 0.81
CA SER A 209 -15.62 9.92 1.22
C SER A 209 -16.07 8.78 0.30
N ILE A 210 -17.31 8.84 -0.20
CA ILE A 210 -17.90 7.84 -1.11
C ILE A 210 -17.26 7.93 -2.51
N VAL A 211 -17.09 9.15 -3.04
CA VAL A 211 -16.52 9.35 -4.38
C VAL A 211 -15.00 9.29 -4.41
N SER A 212 -14.32 9.37 -3.26
CA SER A 212 -12.87 9.34 -3.23
C SER A 212 -12.35 7.96 -3.63
N PRO A 213 -11.49 7.87 -4.68
CA PRO A 213 -10.79 6.64 -5.00
C PRO A 213 -9.65 6.37 -4.01
N ASN A 214 -9.08 7.41 -3.40
CA ASN A 214 -7.85 7.32 -2.60
C ASN A 214 -8.17 6.95 -1.15
N LEU A 215 -7.65 5.83 -0.68
CA LEU A 215 -7.90 5.32 0.66
C LEU A 215 -6.77 5.61 1.66
N GLY A 216 -5.54 5.69 1.17
CA GLY A 216 -4.35 5.85 2.01
C GLY A 216 -3.18 5.03 1.49
N ARG A 217 -2.18 4.79 2.33
CA ARG A 217 -0.97 4.02 1.99
C ARG A 217 -0.55 3.12 3.13
N LEU A 218 0.17 2.04 2.82
CA LEU A 218 0.74 1.15 3.82
C LEU A 218 2.20 1.53 4.07
N ASP A 219 2.58 1.55 5.34
CA ASP A 219 3.91 1.90 5.82
C ASP A 219 4.43 0.77 6.70
N ILE A 220 5.55 0.17 6.29
CA ILE A 220 6.12 -1.04 6.89
C ILE A 220 7.55 -0.76 7.31
N HIS A 221 7.86 -1.00 8.58
CA HIS A 221 9.20 -0.97 9.12
C HIS A 221 9.55 -2.34 9.67
N TRP A 222 10.76 -2.81 9.36
CA TRP A 222 11.25 -4.09 9.86
C TRP A 222 12.74 -4.02 10.21
N LYS A 223 13.21 -5.09 10.83
CA LYS A 223 14.63 -5.37 11.05
C LYS A 223 14.98 -6.75 10.51
N SER A 224 16.13 -6.84 9.82
CA SER A 224 16.73 -8.10 9.41
C SER A 224 17.35 -8.85 10.62
N THR A 225 17.86 -10.06 10.40
CA THR A 225 18.53 -10.86 11.45
C THR A 225 19.74 -10.18 12.08
N LEU A 226 20.36 -9.22 11.40
CA LEU A 226 21.49 -8.43 11.90
C LEU A 226 21.06 -7.04 12.39
N CYS A 227 19.77 -6.85 12.65
CA CYS A 227 19.17 -5.58 13.09
C CYS A 227 19.33 -4.43 12.09
N GLU A 228 19.56 -4.72 10.80
CA GLU A 228 19.55 -3.69 9.76
C GLU A 228 18.11 -3.20 9.59
N PRO A 229 17.86 -1.88 9.69
CA PRO A 229 16.53 -1.33 9.54
C PRO A 229 16.13 -1.38 8.07
N GLY A 230 14.88 -1.78 7.83
CA GLY A 230 14.25 -1.74 6.52
C GLY A 230 12.93 -0.96 6.55
N HIS A 231 12.67 -0.24 5.46
CA HIS A 231 11.47 0.57 5.28
C HIS A 231 10.85 0.36 3.89
N LEU A 232 9.54 0.16 3.86
CA LEU A 232 8.77 0.06 2.62
C LEU A 232 7.48 0.85 2.79
N GLN A 233 7.28 1.82 1.91
CA GLN A 233 6.02 2.53 1.79
C GLN A 233 5.38 2.21 0.44
N THR A 234 4.12 1.79 0.44
CA THR A 234 3.37 1.56 -0.80
C THR A 234 2.96 2.89 -1.44
N SER A 235 2.60 2.83 -2.73
CA SER A 235 1.81 3.90 -3.35
C SER A 235 0.43 4.05 -2.69
N GLN A 236 -0.30 5.10 -3.07
CA GLN A 236 -1.68 5.28 -2.68
C GLN A 236 -2.52 4.07 -3.11
N LEU A 237 -3.16 3.44 -2.13
CA LEU A 237 -4.14 2.38 -2.32
C LEU A 237 -5.44 3.03 -2.78
N VAL A 238 -5.92 2.54 -3.92
CA VAL A 238 -7.12 3.07 -4.56
C VAL A 238 -8.22 2.02 -4.60
N ARG A 239 -9.47 2.47 -4.52
CA ARG A 239 -10.65 1.65 -4.78
C ARG A 239 -11.31 2.02 -6.09
N LYS A 240 -12.08 1.08 -6.62
CA LYS A 240 -13.10 1.40 -7.61
C LYS A 240 -14.19 2.22 -6.92
N VAL A 241 -14.38 3.46 -7.38
CA VAL A 241 -15.40 4.35 -6.84
C VAL A 241 -16.79 3.75 -7.13
N PRO A 242 -17.65 3.57 -6.11
CA PRO A 242 -19.04 3.14 -6.33
C PRO A 242 -19.77 4.15 -7.21
N ILE A 243 -20.63 3.66 -8.11
CA ILE A 243 -21.53 4.53 -8.86
C ILE A 243 -22.60 5.00 -7.87
N ILE A 244 -22.60 6.30 -7.56
CA ILE A 244 -23.64 6.88 -6.71
C ILE A 244 -24.88 7.07 -7.56
N ASN A 245 -25.95 6.34 -7.22
CA ASN A 245 -27.25 6.64 -7.78
C ASN A 245 -27.69 8.02 -7.27
N PRO A 246 -28.07 8.95 -8.15
CA PRO A 246 -28.38 10.33 -7.75
C PRO A 246 -29.57 10.41 -6.80
N PHE A 247 -30.44 9.41 -6.80
CA PHE A 247 -31.58 9.30 -5.91
C PHE A 247 -31.80 7.84 -5.47
N THR A 248 -32.37 7.68 -4.27
CA THR A 248 -32.78 6.38 -3.72
C THR A 248 -34.28 6.39 -3.44
N ILE A 249 -34.95 5.27 -3.72
CA ILE A 249 -36.35 5.04 -3.35
C ILE A 249 -36.42 4.03 -2.21
N SER A 250 -37.25 4.27 -1.21
CA SER A 250 -37.52 3.31 -0.14
C SER A 250 -39.00 3.31 0.22
N VAL A 251 -39.52 2.14 0.60
CA VAL A 251 -40.87 1.99 1.15
C VAL A 251 -40.80 2.26 2.64
N LEU A 252 -41.66 3.16 3.13
CA LEU A 252 -41.69 3.55 4.54
C LEU A 252 -42.42 2.51 5.40
N GLU A 253 -43.55 2.03 4.91
CA GLU A 253 -44.40 1.07 5.61
C GLU A 253 -45.11 0.18 4.57
N ILE A 254 -45.22 -1.11 4.86
CA ILE A 254 -45.93 -2.06 4.00
C ILE A 254 -47.32 -2.29 4.60
N PRO A 255 -48.40 -1.82 3.95
CA PRO A 255 -49.76 -2.01 4.46
C PRO A 255 -50.22 -3.47 4.29
N THR A 256 -51.21 -3.86 5.08
CA THR A 256 -51.97 -5.10 4.82
C THR A 256 -52.88 -4.89 3.61
N VAL A 257 -52.68 -5.68 2.56
CA VAL A 257 -53.39 -5.51 1.28
C VAL A 257 -54.38 -6.65 1.06
N LYS A 258 -55.58 -6.31 0.59
CA LYS A 258 -56.58 -7.26 0.10
C LYS A 258 -56.60 -7.28 -1.43
N ILE A 259 -56.89 -8.44 -2.01
CA ILE A 259 -57.02 -8.57 -3.46
C ILE A 259 -58.11 -7.65 -4.02
N GLN A 260 -57.84 -7.03 -5.17
CA GLN A 260 -58.72 -6.12 -5.92
C GLN A 260 -59.21 -4.87 -5.16
N GLU A 261 -58.72 -4.64 -3.94
CA GLU A 261 -58.96 -3.41 -3.19
C GLU A 261 -57.82 -2.41 -3.46
N PRO A 262 -58.14 -1.14 -3.78
CA PRO A 262 -57.14 -0.10 -3.86
C PRO A 262 -56.45 0.13 -2.52
N PHE A 263 -55.13 0.19 -2.52
CA PHE A 263 -54.34 0.50 -1.34
C PHE A 263 -53.32 1.60 -1.64
N LYS A 264 -52.78 2.18 -0.58
CA LYS A 264 -51.78 3.24 -0.65
C LYS A 264 -50.46 2.72 -0.11
N LEU A 265 -49.37 2.92 -0.85
CA LEU A 265 -48.03 2.56 -0.41
C LEU A 265 -47.22 3.84 -0.16
N PRO A 266 -46.85 4.15 1.10
CA PRO A 266 -46.02 5.30 1.43
C PRO A 266 -44.57 5.05 1.02
N ILE A 267 -44.03 5.97 0.22
CA ILE A 267 -42.70 5.89 -0.36
C ILE A 267 -41.93 7.16 -0.06
N ARG A 268 -40.63 7.00 0.20
CA ARG A 268 -39.65 8.07 0.28
C ARG A 268 -38.72 8.03 -0.91
N LEU A 269 -38.60 9.16 -1.61
CA LEU A 269 -37.53 9.40 -2.57
C LEU A 269 -36.52 10.38 -1.97
N ARG A 270 -35.26 9.96 -1.87
CA ARG A 270 -34.16 10.76 -1.34
C ARG A 270 -33.23 11.21 -2.46
N ASN A 271 -32.83 12.48 -2.43
CA ASN A 271 -31.77 13.02 -3.26
C ASN A 271 -30.41 12.76 -2.57
N ASN A 272 -29.53 12.02 -3.23
CA ASN A 272 -28.22 11.66 -2.70
C ASN A 272 -27.12 12.66 -3.12
N LEU A 273 -27.44 13.66 -3.94
CA LEU A 273 -26.49 14.69 -4.38
C LEU A 273 -26.44 15.83 -3.36
N SER A 274 -25.25 16.40 -3.13
CA SER A 274 -25.04 17.50 -2.17
C SER A 274 -25.17 18.90 -2.75
N GLY A 275 -25.19 19.07 -4.07
CA GLY A 275 -25.20 20.38 -4.72
C GLY A 275 -26.36 20.64 -5.68
N GLU A 276 -27.09 19.61 -6.09
CA GLU A 276 -28.09 19.70 -7.15
C GLU A 276 -29.49 19.36 -6.64
N ARG A 277 -30.48 20.12 -7.10
CA ARG A 277 -31.90 19.83 -6.88
C ARG A 277 -32.39 18.89 -7.98
N LEU A 278 -33.03 17.80 -7.60
CA LEU A 278 -33.57 16.82 -8.54
C LEU A 278 -35.05 17.04 -8.78
N ARG A 279 -35.52 16.79 -10.01
CA ARG A 279 -36.95 16.77 -10.34
C ARG A 279 -37.37 15.35 -10.69
N LEU A 280 -38.05 14.69 -9.75
CA LEU A 280 -38.34 13.26 -9.82
C LEU A 280 -39.78 12.99 -10.26
N SER A 281 -39.94 11.92 -11.02
CA SER A 281 -41.23 11.36 -11.43
C SER A 281 -41.16 9.84 -11.39
N VAL A 282 -42.28 9.18 -11.10
CA VAL A 282 -42.39 7.72 -11.08
C VAL A 282 -43.31 7.28 -12.19
N HIS A 283 -42.83 6.36 -13.01
CA HIS A 283 -43.56 5.81 -14.13
C HIS A 283 -43.81 4.30 -13.96
N GLY A 284 -45.06 3.86 -14.12
CA GLY A 284 -45.40 2.44 -14.24
C GLY A 284 -45.22 1.96 -15.67
N THR A 285 -44.43 0.90 -15.83
CA THR A 285 -44.16 0.30 -17.14
C THR A 285 -45.14 -0.85 -17.44
N THR A 286 -45.10 -1.36 -18.67
CA THR A 286 -45.85 -2.56 -19.07
C THR A 286 -45.34 -3.84 -18.39
N LYS A 287 -44.22 -3.79 -17.65
CA LYS A 287 -43.70 -4.93 -16.87
C LYS A 287 -44.49 -5.15 -15.57
N MET A 288 -45.33 -4.20 -15.14
CA MET A 288 -46.20 -4.39 -13.97
C MET A 288 -47.23 -5.48 -14.28
N GLN A 289 -47.32 -6.51 -13.43
CA GLN A 289 -48.24 -7.65 -13.63
C GLN A 289 -49.29 -7.73 -12.51
N ASN A 290 -48.88 -8.15 -11.31
CA ASN A 290 -49.80 -8.51 -10.24
C ASN A 290 -50.17 -7.35 -9.32
N ILE A 291 -49.34 -6.32 -9.27
CA ILE A 291 -49.63 -5.06 -8.56
C ILE A 291 -49.50 -3.96 -9.60
N LEU A 292 -50.57 -3.19 -9.80
CA LEU A 292 -50.66 -2.14 -10.82
C LEU A 292 -50.88 -0.77 -10.18
N LEU A 293 -50.39 0.28 -10.84
CA LEU A 293 -50.75 1.66 -10.51
C LEU A 293 -52.22 1.92 -10.80
N ARG A 294 -52.88 2.59 -9.86
CA ARG A 294 -54.23 3.11 -10.04
C ARG A 294 -54.17 4.54 -10.53
N GLY A 295 -54.67 4.78 -11.74
CA GLY A 295 -54.73 6.12 -12.34
C GLY A 295 -53.68 6.33 -13.43
N SER A 296 -53.03 7.49 -13.43
CA SER A 296 -51.97 7.80 -14.40
C SER A 296 -50.75 6.91 -14.17
N ASN A 297 -50.20 6.36 -15.26
CA ASN A 297 -48.93 5.64 -15.22
C ASN A 297 -47.73 6.56 -15.02
N ASP A 298 -47.86 7.89 -15.18
CA ASP A 298 -46.81 8.85 -14.87
C ASP A 298 -47.26 9.74 -13.70
N LEU A 299 -46.53 9.62 -12.58
CA LEU A 299 -46.74 10.41 -11.37
C LEU A 299 -45.60 11.42 -11.20
N GLN A 300 -45.97 12.69 -11.22
CA GLN A 300 -45.04 13.78 -10.94
C GLN A 300 -44.90 13.95 -9.43
N VAL A 301 -43.77 13.50 -8.87
CA VAL A 301 -43.53 13.55 -7.42
C VAL A 301 -43.18 14.97 -6.98
N GLY A 302 -42.28 15.63 -7.71
CA GLY A 302 -41.87 17.00 -7.42
C GLY A 302 -40.37 17.21 -7.47
N THR A 303 -39.92 18.28 -6.81
CA THR A 303 -38.51 18.68 -6.75
C THR A 303 -37.94 18.48 -5.35
N VAL A 304 -36.77 17.84 -5.25
CA VAL A 304 -36.09 17.50 -4.00
C VAL A 304 -34.75 18.21 -3.95
N ASP A 305 -34.56 19.04 -2.92
CA ASP A 305 -33.29 19.75 -2.71
C ASP A 305 -32.14 18.79 -2.41
N ALA A 306 -30.91 19.27 -2.56
CA ALA A 306 -29.70 18.48 -2.32
C ALA A 306 -29.72 17.87 -0.91
N GLY A 307 -29.45 16.56 -0.81
CA GLY A 307 -29.50 15.78 0.43
C GLY A 307 -30.89 15.60 1.05
N GLY A 308 -31.93 16.21 0.47
CA GLY A 308 -33.31 16.19 0.95
C GLY A 308 -34.06 14.92 0.55
N TYR A 309 -35.33 14.84 0.96
CA TYR A 309 -36.24 13.76 0.58
C TYR A 309 -37.65 14.30 0.35
N ILE A 310 -38.47 13.51 -0.34
CA ILE A 310 -39.90 13.74 -0.51
C ILE A 310 -40.66 12.44 -0.25
N ASP A 311 -41.71 12.54 0.56
CA ASP A 311 -42.59 11.44 0.87
C ASP A 311 -43.90 11.61 0.08
N PHE A 312 -44.38 10.52 -0.51
CA PHE A 312 -45.63 10.49 -1.27
C PHE A 312 -46.26 9.09 -1.22
N GLU A 313 -47.52 9.00 -1.64
CA GLU A 313 -48.27 7.75 -1.64
C GLU A 313 -48.53 7.28 -3.07
N LEU A 314 -48.14 6.04 -3.40
CA LEU A 314 -48.60 5.39 -4.62
C LEU A 314 -49.96 4.75 -4.39
N GLN A 315 -50.92 5.03 -5.26
CA GLN A 315 -52.18 4.29 -5.30
C GLN A 315 -52.00 3.05 -6.17
N LEU A 316 -52.23 1.88 -5.57
CA LEU A 316 -51.98 0.58 -6.19
C LEU A 316 -53.21 -0.31 -6.07
N ILE A 317 -53.29 -1.32 -6.94
CA ILE A 317 -54.28 -2.40 -6.86
C ILE A 317 -53.59 -3.74 -7.09
N ALA A 318 -53.88 -4.73 -6.26
CA ALA A 318 -53.36 -6.09 -6.39
C ALA A 318 -54.36 -6.99 -7.11
N LEU A 319 -53.91 -7.75 -8.11
CA LEU A 319 -54.73 -8.64 -8.93
C LEU A 319 -54.63 -10.12 -8.53
N GLN A 320 -53.63 -10.48 -7.73
CA GLN A 320 -53.38 -11.86 -7.29
C GLN A 320 -53.05 -11.90 -5.80
N THR A 321 -53.47 -12.97 -5.12
CA THR A 321 -53.21 -13.23 -3.69
C THR A 321 -51.81 -13.81 -3.46
N GLY A 322 -51.39 -13.85 -2.20
CA GLY A 322 -50.09 -14.36 -1.77
C GLY A 322 -49.00 -13.29 -1.75
N LEU A 323 -47.75 -13.74 -1.73
CA LEU A 323 -46.59 -12.87 -1.64
C LEU A 323 -46.27 -12.29 -3.03
N GLN A 324 -46.59 -11.01 -3.24
CA GLN A 324 -46.48 -10.34 -4.54
C GLN A 324 -45.38 -9.28 -4.53
N THR A 325 -44.52 -9.31 -5.54
CA THR A 325 -43.44 -8.32 -5.69
C THR A 325 -43.91 -7.12 -6.51
N LEU A 326 -43.77 -5.92 -5.95
CA LEU A 326 -43.95 -4.67 -6.66
C LEU A 326 -42.72 -4.42 -7.54
N SER A 327 -42.91 -4.61 -8.85
CA SER A 327 -41.90 -4.51 -9.90
C SER A 327 -42.39 -3.64 -11.05
N GLY A 328 -41.51 -3.27 -11.97
CA GLY A 328 -41.90 -2.56 -13.20
C GLY A 328 -42.18 -1.07 -13.00
N LEU A 329 -41.65 -0.47 -11.94
CA LEU A 329 -41.64 0.98 -11.72
C LEU A 329 -40.32 1.56 -12.23
N THR A 330 -40.36 2.75 -12.81
CA THR A 330 -39.17 3.50 -13.22
C THR A 330 -39.20 4.88 -12.59
N VAL A 331 -38.15 5.24 -11.86
CA VAL A 331 -37.99 6.60 -11.35
C VAL A 331 -37.17 7.39 -12.37
N ASN A 332 -37.74 8.49 -12.85
CA ASN A 332 -37.13 9.37 -13.84
C ASN A 332 -36.80 10.71 -13.22
N GLU A 333 -35.56 11.12 -13.39
CA GLU A 333 -35.10 12.46 -13.08
C GLU A 333 -35.14 13.30 -14.36
N LYS A 334 -35.89 14.41 -14.31
CA LYS A 334 -36.30 15.14 -15.52
C LYS A 334 -35.23 16.08 -16.08
N ILE A 335 -34.22 16.46 -15.30
CA ILE A 335 -33.26 17.49 -15.69
C ILE A 335 -32.03 16.84 -16.34
N SER A 336 -31.41 15.89 -15.65
CA SER A 336 -30.29 15.07 -16.15
C SER A 336 -30.76 13.93 -17.07
N GLY A 337 -32.03 13.53 -16.99
CA GLY A 337 -32.59 12.44 -17.80
C GLY A 337 -32.23 11.04 -17.28
N VAL A 338 -31.61 10.93 -16.11
CA VAL A 338 -31.29 9.66 -15.46
C VAL A 338 -32.56 8.90 -15.12
N LYS A 339 -32.55 7.59 -15.38
CA LYS A 339 -33.65 6.66 -15.11
C LYS A 339 -33.17 5.51 -14.25
N LEU A 340 -33.97 5.13 -13.25
CA LEU A 340 -33.75 3.96 -12.41
C LEU A 340 -34.93 3.01 -12.60
N GLU A 341 -34.71 1.88 -13.25
CA GLU A 341 -35.69 0.78 -13.31
C GLU A 341 -35.65 -0.02 -12.01
N LEU A 342 -36.83 -0.29 -11.45
CA LEU A 342 -36.99 -1.02 -10.20
C LEU A 342 -37.57 -2.39 -10.51
N ASP A 343 -36.69 -3.40 -10.46
CA ASP A 343 -37.09 -4.80 -10.63
C ASP A 343 -37.79 -5.35 -9.39
N ASN A 344 -37.42 -4.88 -8.20
CA ASN A 344 -38.07 -5.21 -6.94
C ASN A 344 -38.01 -4.01 -5.98
N LEU A 345 -39.15 -3.34 -5.80
CA LEU A 345 -39.27 -2.23 -4.85
C LEU A 345 -39.68 -2.73 -3.46
N ALA A 346 -40.64 -3.64 -3.39
CA ALA A 346 -41.13 -4.24 -2.16
C ALA A 346 -41.87 -5.54 -2.43
N THR A 347 -41.94 -6.37 -1.39
CA THR A 347 -42.71 -7.61 -1.40
C THR A 347 -43.89 -7.44 -0.46
N ILE A 348 -45.11 -7.56 -1.00
CA ILE A 348 -46.36 -7.26 -0.31
C ILE A 348 -47.17 -8.55 -0.18
N ASN A 349 -47.63 -8.86 1.03
CA ASN A 349 -48.53 -9.99 1.25
C ASN A 349 -49.97 -9.58 0.95
N VAL A 350 -50.57 -10.17 -0.09
CA VAL A 350 -51.93 -9.89 -0.55
C VAL A 350 -52.87 -10.99 -0.04
N LEU A 351 -53.79 -10.62 0.84
CA LEU A 351 -54.72 -11.56 1.47
C LEU A 351 -55.87 -11.90 0.52
N SER A 352 -56.29 -13.17 0.55
CA SER A 352 -57.43 -13.63 -0.25
C SER A 352 -58.76 -13.15 0.30
N PHE A 353 -58.93 -13.08 1.62
CA PHE A 353 -60.06 -12.48 2.32
C PHE A 353 -59.64 -12.20 3.77
#